data_AF-A0A7V9RGR5-F1
#
_entry.id   AF-A0A7V9RGR5-F1
#
_cell.length_a   1.000
_cell.length_b   1.000
_cell.length_c   1.000
_cell.angle_alpha   90.00
_cell.angle_beta   90.00
_cell.angle_gamma   90.00
#
_symmetry.space_group_name_H-M   'P 1'
#
loop_
_entity.id
_entity.type
_entity.pdbx_description
1 polymer ?
#
loop_
_entity_poly.entity_id
_entity_poly.type
_entity_poly.pdbx_seq_one_letter_code
_entity_poly.pdbx_strand_id
1 'polypeptide(L)'
;MATRISRSSTIALSEDGGRVAMVNPEDNSLAVFQTSDHARLSKLVTGGAPAAVVIAPDSTVAYVANRADGTVVRIAGIDGGTPAVDATVDVGSEPVALALSPSGKQLFVAELAEGRVSVIDTGTMTLEGSFRVDRPRALLVTNNGDDTDADETLVVTQFFGTPVPGKESKDDGRLGVVRTYSLANLEETKQIELAPLLSGFTKGGVADAPTLLTSPNQLSAVAVANGRLYITSVSASPDGPARFDNNVYPVVYVADLATGTEVRDASGSVNLARKIYDAIPSPSAASPRFIPGELSDIDFVADSNVAYAIGRAGDVMQRITFGDTVEIGSTQNKQIDLAGNDAIGKCQNPTGVVIDSARGIAYVNCWLSRRLGVVDLSAQSMTATFEAAPAPANAIESSVQRGKRFYFTGRGRWSAAQQNGAKGGEGWSSCGSCHPDGLTDNITWVFGSGPRQTTSQDGSFSHGAGAQKQRIFNWTGIFDEHHDFERNTRDVSGGLGAITSAPTLADCNQLDKETQVALAQAGAAIGGLQKPLKELADDGTQALCGHKDWDDIDNFVKTIAPVKA
;
A
#
# COMPACT_ATOMS: atom_id res chain seq x y z
N MET A 1 -7.04 23.61 20.27
CA MET A 1 -8.14 23.30 19.36
C MET A 1 -7.54 22.60 18.17
N ALA A 2 -8.05 21.42 17.85
CA ALA A 2 -7.62 20.71 16.64
C ALA A 2 -8.11 21.51 15.43
N THR A 3 -7.24 21.81 14.48
CA THR A 3 -7.62 22.36 13.17
C THR A 3 -7.47 21.34 12.06
N ARG A 4 -6.68 20.28 12.29
CA ARG A 4 -6.52 19.19 11.34
C ARG A 4 -7.59 18.12 11.54
N ILE A 5 -7.98 17.53 10.42
CA ILE A 5 -8.75 16.30 10.35
C ILE A 5 -7.87 15.15 10.85
N SER A 6 -8.41 14.27 11.70
CA SER A 6 -7.73 13.03 12.05
C SER A 6 -8.04 11.97 11.02
N ARG A 7 -7.01 11.36 10.43
CA ARG A 7 -7.14 10.21 9.53
C ARG A 7 -6.13 9.13 9.87
N SER A 8 -6.47 7.89 9.57
CA SER A 8 -5.59 6.76 9.77
C SER A 8 -4.43 6.79 8.78
N SER A 9 -3.20 6.71 9.28
CA SER A 9 -1.99 6.49 8.48
C SER A 9 -0.90 5.83 9.34
N THR A 10 0.17 5.38 8.69
CA THR A 10 1.38 4.86 9.33
C THR A 10 2.32 5.98 9.82
N ILE A 11 1.94 7.24 9.57
CA ILE A 11 2.69 8.45 9.91
C ILE A 11 1.72 9.57 10.27
N ALA A 12 2.06 10.39 11.26
CA ALA A 12 1.24 11.49 11.74
C ALA A 12 2.11 12.74 11.94
N LEU A 13 1.54 13.91 11.64
CA LEU A 13 2.12 15.23 11.90
C LEU A 13 1.34 15.87 13.06
N SER A 14 2.05 16.39 14.06
CA SER A 14 1.41 17.06 15.20
C SER A 14 0.69 18.33 14.76
N GLU A 15 -0.31 18.74 15.56
CA GLU A 15 -1.15 19.90 15.26
C GLU A 15 -0.31 21.19 15.14
N ASP A 16 0.64 21.37 16.06
CA ASP A 16 1.61 22.47 16.05
C ASP A 16 2.64 22.41 14.90
N GLY A 17 2.63 21.32 14.13
CA GLY A 17 3.56 21.04 13.05
C GLY A 17 5.01 20.86 13.52
N GLY A 18 5.26 20.65 14.81
CA GLY A 18 6.59 20.52 15.41
C GLY A 18 7.16 19.10 15.38
N ARG A 19 6.30 18.08 15.23
CA ARG A 19 6.66 16.66 15.36
C ARG A 19 6.05 15.82 14.24
N VAL A 20 6.80 14.82 13.82
CA VAL A 20 6.31 13.74 12.95
C VAL A 20 6.55 12.42 13.66
N ALA A 21 5.52 11.60 13.81
CA ALA A 21 5.60 10.27 14.38
C ALA A 21 5.32 9.22 13.30
N MET A 22 6.11 8.15 13.24
CA MET A 22 5.91 7.06 12.27
C MET A 22 6.14 5.69 12.90
N VAL A 23 5.29 4.74 12.53
CA VAL A 23 5.40 3.35 13.01
C VAL A 23 6.34 2.53 12.14
N ASN A 24 7.09 1.63 12.79
CA ASN A 24 8.02 0.70 12.18
C ASN A 24 7.59 -0.72 12.57
N PRO A 25 6.76 -1.40 11.75
CA PRO A 25 6.24 -2.71 12.09
C PRO A 25 7.30 -3.81 12.15
N GLU A 26 8.43 -3.65 11.44
CA GLU A 26 9.50 -4.65 11.40
C GLU A 26 10.26 -4.81 12.72
N ASP A 27 10.28 -3.77 13.55
CA ASP A 27 11.00 -3.77 14.82
C ASP A 27 10.13 -3.27 15.99
N ASN A 28 8.81 -3.34 15.81
CA ASN A 28 7.80 -3.12 16.86
C ASN A 28 7.90 -1.73 17.52
N SER A 29 8.26 -0.70 16.75
CA SER A 29 8.61 0.61 17.31
C SER A 29 7.88 1.78 16.69
N LEU A 30 7.82 2.88 17.44
CA LEU A 30 7.50 4.22 16.95
C LEU A 30 8.78 5.05 16.92
N ALA A 31 8.98 5.83 15.85
CA ALA A 31 10.00 6.88 15.78
C ALA A 31 9.34 8.26 15.76
N VAL A 32 9.88 9.21 16.53
CA VAL A 32 9.43 10.61 16.57
C VAL A 32 10.55 11.52 16.08
N PHE A 33 10.21 12.44 15.20
CA PHE A 33 11.11 13.37 14.54
C PHE A 33 10.72 14.81 14.82
N GLN A 34 11.72 15.69 14.88
CA GLN A 34 11.53 17.13 14.89
C GLN A 34 11.42 17.66 13.46
N THR A 35 10.47 18.55 13.16
CA THR A 35 10.25 19.04 11.79
C THR A 35 11.17 20.17 11.35
N SER A 36 11.89 20.83 12.26
CA SER A 36 12.78 21.96 11.91
C SER A 36 14.09 21.50 11.25
N ASP A 37 14.59 20.32 11.60
CA ASP A 37 15.82 19.73 11.09
C ASP A 37 15.68 18.24 10.70
N HIS A 38 14.48 17.68 10.86
CA HIS A 38 14.14 16.27 10.57
C HIS A 38 14.92 15.26 11.43
N ALA A 39 15.50 15.70 12.56
CA ALA A 39 16.24 14.82 13.44
C ALA A 39 15.29 13.84 14.16
N ARG A 40 15.67 12.56 14.25
CA ARG A 40 14.97 11.56 15.08
C ARG A 40 15.22 11.90 16.56
N LEU A 41 14.20 12.36 17.25
CA LEU A 41 14.23 12.69 18.68
C LEU A 41 14.21 11.43 19.54
N SER A 42 13.40 10.45 19.15
CA SER A 42 13.23 9.22 19.92
C SER A 42 12.83 8.05 19.05
N LYS A 43 13.05 6.86 19.60
CA LYS A 43 12.51 5.60 19.12
C LYS A 43 12.19 4.74 20.33
N LEU A 44 10.98 4.20 20.39
CA LEU A 44 10.54 3.35 21.49
C LEU A 44 9.72 2.17 20.98
N VAL A 45 9.78 1.05 21.70
CA VAL A 45 8.93 -0.12 21.43
C VAL A 45 7.50 0.19 21.88
N THR A 46 6.52 -0.13 21.04
CA THR A 46 5.09 0.10 21.33
C THR A 46 4.31 -1.19 21.52
N GLY A 47 4.69 -2.25 20.80
CA GLY A 47 4.00 -3.53 20.73
C GLY A 47 4.18 -4.18 19.35
N GLY A 48 3.66 -5.38 19.17
CA GLY A 48 3.80 -6.18 17.97
C GLY A 48 3.15 -5.57 16.73
N ALA A 49 3.93 -5.42 15.66
CA ALA A 49 3.53 -4.93 14.34
C ALA A 49 2.65 -3.67 14.39
N PRO A 50 3.16 -2.52 14.87
CA PRO A 50 2.41 -1.26 14.87
C PRO A 50 1.98 -0.87 13.45
N ALA A 51 0.68 -0.62 13.28
CA ALA A 51 0.05 -0.45 11.97
C ALA A 51 -0.42 0.99 11.70
N ALA A 52 -0.77 1.75 12.74
CA ALA A 52 -1.21 3.14 12.61
C ALA A 52 -0.78 3.97 13.81
N VAL A 53 -0.60 5.27 13.58
CA VAL A 53 -0.35 6.27 14.62
C VAL A 53 -1.21 7.52 14.39
N VAL A 54 -1.73 8.09 15.47
CA VAL A 54 -2.34 9.42 15.50
C VAL A 54 -1.76 10.22 16.67
N ILE A 55 -1.65 11.53 16.51
CA ILE A 55 -1.16 12.46 17.54
C ILE A 55 -2.35 13.24 18.08
N ALA A 56 -2.44 13.38 19.41
CA ALA A 56 -3.49 14.13 20.07
C ALA A 56 -3.45 15.62 19.68
N PRO A 57 -4.60 16.33 19.71
CA PRO A 57 -4.68 17.77 19.38
C PRO A 57 -3.72 18.66 20.19
N ASP A 58 -3.38 18.27 21.42
CA ASP A 58 -2.42 19.00 22.26
C ASP A 58 -0.95 18.79 21.86
N SER A 59 -0.69 17.92 20.88
CA SER A 59 0.65 17.55 20.37
C SER A 59 1.58 16.88 21.38
N THR A 60 1.09 16.46 22.55
CA THR A 60 1.91 15.89 23.65
C THR A 60 1.83 14.36 23.74
N VAL A 61 0.79 13.78 23.13
CA VAL A 61 0.50 12.34 23.18
C VAL A 61 0.34 11.76 21.78
N ALA A 62 0.81 10.53 21.57
CA ALA A 62 0.47 9.70 20.41
C ALA A 62 -0.28 8.43 20.84
N TYR A 63 -1.12 7.91 19.94
CA TYR A 63 -1.75 6.60 20.07
C TYR A 63 -1.28 5.70 18.94
N VAL A 64 -0.94 4.45 19.28
CA VAL A 64 -0.43 3.46 18.31
C VAL A 64 -1.26 2.19 18.39
N ALA A 65 -1.72 1.72 17.23
CA ALA A 65 -2.39 0.43 17.09
C ALA A 65 -1.34 -0.65 16.81
N ASN A 66 -1.21 -1.62 17.70
CA ASN A 66 -0.30 -2.75 17.56
C ASN A 66 -1.07 -3.95 17.00
N ARG A 67 -1.00 -4.14 15.68
CA ARG A 67 -1.82 -5.11 14.94
C ARG A 67 -1.61 -6.53 15.44
N ALA A 68 -0.35 -6.93 15.62
CA ALA A 68 -0.05 -8.31 16.03
C ALA A 68 -0.41 -8.57 17.48
N ASP A 69 -0.44 -7.55 18.35
CA ASP A 69 -0.80 -7.74 19.76
C ASP A 69 -2.30 -7.63 20.00
N GLY A 70 -3.05 -6.95 19.13
CA GLY A 70 -4.46 -6.65 19.40
C GLY A 70 -4.62 -5.57 20.48
N THR A 71 -3.70 -4.60 20.50
CA THR A 71 -3.68 -3.54 21.53
C THR A 71 -3.58 -2.16 20.91
N VAL A 72 -4.04 -1.15 21.66
CA VAL A 72 -3.73 0.26 21.44
C VAL A 72 -2.95 0.77 22.63
N VAL A 73 -1.84 1.46 22.38
CA VAL A 73 -1.03 2.09 23.42
C VAL A 73 -1.06 3.60 23.33
N ARG A 74 -1.01 4.26 24.50
CA ARG A 74 -0.80 5.70 24.63
C ARG A 74 0.66 5.98 24.93
N ILE A 75 1.23 6.96 24.22
CA ILE A 75 2.62 7.37 24.34
C ILE A 75 2.64 8.84 24.72
N ALA A 76 3.05 9.14 25.95
CA ALA A 76 3.14 10.50 26.46
C ALA A 76 4.54 11.10 26.23
N GLY A 77 4.62 12.43 26.15
CA GLY A 77 5.88 13.18 26.12
C GLY A 77 6.56 13.26 24.76
N ILE A 78 5.81 13.15 23.66
CA ILE A 78 6.35 13.25 22.29
C ILE A 78 6.73 14.68 21.87
N ASP A 79 6.31 15.67 22.65
CA ASP A 79 6.54 17.12 22.48
C ASP A 79 7.94 17.59 22.89
N GLY A 80 8.86 16.69 23.23
CA GLY A 80 10.22 17.01 23.65
C GLY A 80 10.58 16.50 25.04
N GLY A 81 9.65 15.79 25.70
CA GLY A 81 9.94 14.95 26.85
C GLY A 81 10.72 13.69 26.48
N THR A 82 10.69 12.69 27.37
CA THR A 82 11.16 11.33 27.09
C THR A 82 9.95 10.47 26.77
N PRO A 83 9.69 10.13 25.49
CA PRO A 83 8.50 9.38 25.12
C PRO A 83 8.46 8.02 25.81
N ALA A 84 7.30 7.69 26.39
CA ALA A 84 7.08 6.42 27.06
C ALA A 84 5.64 5.95 26.86
N VAL A 85 5.46 4.63 26.74
CA VAL A 85 4.15 4.01 26.83
C VAL A 85 3.66 4.12 28.28
N ASP A 86 2.55 4.83 28.49
CA ASP A 86 2.01 5.09 29.83
C ASP A 86 0.65 4.40 30.09
N ALA A 87 0.01 3.90 29.04
CA ALA A 87 -1.21 3.11 29.12
C ALA A 87 -1.40 2.19 27.90
N THR A 88 -2.09 1.08 28.11
CA THR A 88 -2.40 0.07 27.09
C THR A 88 -3.85 -0.39 27.24
N VAL A 89 -4.52 -0.60 26.11
CA VAL A 89 -5.89 -1.11 26.03
C VAL A 89 -5.91 -2.31 25.09
N ASP A 90 -6.51 -3.40 25.55
CA ASP A 90 -6.81 -4.54 24.69
C ASP A 90 -8.01 -4.20 23.79
N VAL A 91 -7.87 -4.50 22.51
CA VAL A 91 -8.89 -4.32 21.48
C VAL A 91 -9.11 -5.64 20.75
N GLY A 92 -9.97 -5.68 19.73
CA GLY A 92 -10.18 -6.89 18.93
C GLY A 92 -9.06 -7.20 17.94
N SER A 93 -9.26 -8.24 17.14
CA SER A 93 -8.24 -8.77 16.24
C SER A 93 -7.88 -7.82 15.09
N GLU A 94 -6.57 -7.68 14.89
CA GLU A 94 -5.92 -6.84 13.87
C GLU A 94 -6.40 -5.37 13.85
N PRO A 95 -6.08 -4.57 14.87
CA PRO A 95 -6.27 -3.13 14.81
C PRO A 95 -5.33 -2.53 13.74
N VAL A 96 -5.88 -1.91 12.70
CA VAL A 96 -5.12 -1.42 11.53
C VAL A 96 -5.22 0.09 11.29
N ALA A 97 -6.23 0.75 11.87
CA ALA A 97 -6.42 2.19 11.69
C ALA A 97 -6.90 2.85 12.99
N LEU A 98 -6.50 4.11 13.14
CA LEU A 98 -6.85 4.99 14.26
C LEU A 98 -7.35 6.32 13.72
N ALA A 99 -8.34 6.92 14.39
CA ALA A 99 -8.72 8.32 14.22
C ALA A 99 -9.24 8.91 15.54
N LEU A 100 -8.90 10.15 15.85
CA LEU A 100 -9.32 10.88 17.04
C LEU A 100 -10.50 11.80 16.72
N SER A 101 -11.37 12.01 17.71
CA SER A 101 -12.30 13.14 17.70
C SER A 101 -11.56 14.48 17.84
N PRO A 102 -12.11 15.62 17.36
CA PRO A 102 -11.43 16.91 17.48
C PRO A 102 -11.08 17.30 18.92
N SER A 103 -11.94 16.96 19.89
CA SER A 103 -11.65 17.19 21.31
C SER A 103 -10.50 16.31 21.86
N GLY A 104 -10.12 15.27 21.13
CA GLY A 104 -9.11 14.29 21.51
C GLY A 104 -9.59 13.28 22.57
N LYS A 105 -10.87 13.30 22.97
CA LYS A 105 -11.41 12.46 24.04
C LYS A 105 -11.78 11.05 23.59
N GLN A 106 -12.13 10.89 22.31
CA GLN A 106 -12.50 9.59 21.74
C GLN A 106 -11.49 9.18 20.68
N LEU A 107 -11.04 7.94 20.77
CA LEU A 107 -10.19 7.29 19.78
C LEU A 107 -10.95 6.11 19.15
N PHE A 108 -11.12 6.18 17.83
CA PHE A 108 -11.74 5.13 17.03
C PHE A 108 -10.67 4.17 16.51
N VAL A 109 -10.95 2.88 16.61
CA VAL A 109 -10.02 1.79 16.23
C VAL A 109 -10.70 0.85 15.25
N ALA A 110 -10.15 0.72 14.04
CA ALA A 110 -10.65 -0.26 13.07
C ALA A 110 -9.97 -1.60 13.30
N GLU A 111 -10.76 -2.61 13.67
CA GLU A 111 -10.31 -3.97 13.92
C GLU A 111 -10.69 -4.82 12.70
N LEU A 112 -9.72 -4.98 11.80
CA LEU A 112 -9.94 -5.49 10.44
C LEU A 112 -10.50 -6.92 10.45
N ALA A 113 -9.88 -7.80 11.22
CA ALA A 113 -10.26 -9.21 11.28
C ALA A 113 -11.51 -9.44 12.13
N GLU A 114 -11.71 -8.62 13.16
CA GLU A 114 -12.89 -8.66 14.03
C GLU A 114 -14.17 -8.15 13.31
N GLY A 115 -14.02 -7.29 12.31
CA GLY A 115 -15.16 -6.72 11.59
C GLY A 115 -15.94 -5.71 12.43
N ARG A 116 -15.24 -4.87 13.19
CA ARG A 116 -15.84 -3.81 14.00
C ARG A 116 -14.93 -2.59 14.16
N VAL A 117 -15.54 -1.49 14.56
CA VAL A 117 -14.85 -0.29 15.03
C VAL A 117 -15.11 -0.14 16.53
N SER A 118 -14.05 -0.02 17.30
CA SER A 118 -14.10 0.20 18.76
C SER A 118 -13.85 1.67 19.10
N VAL A 119 -14.41 2.12 20.21
CA VAL A 119 -14.24 3.47 20.75
C VAL A 119 -13.55 3.40 22.10
N ILE A 120 -12.47 4.16 22.26
CA ILE A 120 -11.66 4.24 23.47
C ILE A 120 -11.78 5.66 24.04
N ASP A 121 -12.08 5.78 25.33
CA ASP A 121 -11.87 7.03 26.10
C ASP A 121 -10.37 7.22 26.28
N THR A 122 -9.82 8.33 25.79
CA THR A 122 -8.38 8.57 25.76
C THR A 122 -7.79 8.98 27.10
N GLY A 123 -8.61 9.46 28.03
CA GLY A 123 -8.23 9.85 29.37
C GLY A 123 -8.05 8.65 30.28
N THR A 124 -9.07 7.77 30.34
CA THR A 124 -9.05 6.54 31.13
C THR A 124 -8.36 5.39 30.43
N MET A 125 -8.21 5.46 29.10
CA MET A 125 -7.74 4.36 28.26
C MET A 125 -8.58 3.11 28.53
N THR A 126 -9.88 3.22 28.24
CA THR A 126 -10.84 2.11 28.36
C THR A 126 -11.79 2.08 27.18
N LEU A 127 -12.23 0.88 26.78
CA LEU A 127 -13.27 0.72 25.76
C LEU A 127 -14.61 1.28 26.25
N GLU A 128 -15.19 2.19 25.48
CA GLU A 128 -16.54 2.74 25.72
C GLU A 128 -17.62 1.93 24.97
N GLY A 129 -17.27 1.40 23.80
CA GLY A 129 -18.21 0.67 22.95
C GLY A 129 -17.59 0.21 21.64
N SER A 130 -18.39 -0.47 20.82
CA SER A 130 -18.03 -0.84 19.46
C SER A 130 -19.26 -1.03 18.58
N PHE A 131 -19.10 -0.96 17.27
CA PHE A 131 -20.13 -1.23 16.28
C PHE A 131 -19.56 -1.97 15.07
N ARG A 132 -20.41 -2.75 14.37
CA ARG A 132 -19.97 -3.60 13.27
C ARG A 132 -19.75 -2.82 11.98
N VAL A 133 -18.65 -3.15 11.31
CA VAL A 133 -18.34 -2.74 9.94
C VAL A 133 -17.60 -3.91 9.30
N ASP A 134 -17.98 -4.35 8.10
CA ASP A 134 -17.23 -5.45 7.46
C ASP A 134 -15.81 -4.99 7.13
N ARG A 135 -14.81 -5.69 7.68
CA ARG A 135 -13.37 -5.49 7.44
C ARG A 135 -12.98 -4.01 7.34
N PRO A 136 -13.13 -3.22 8.41
CA PRO A 136 -12.83 -1.80 8.35
C PRO A 136 -11.33 -1.60 8.12
N ARG A 137 -10.94 -0.76 7.15
CA ARG A 137 -9.52 -0.53 6.82
C ARG A 137 -9.02 0.85 7.21
N ALA A 138 -9.69 1.89 6.73
CA ALA A 138 -9.28 3.27 6.97
C ALA A 138 -10.36 4.00 7.77
N LEU A 139 -9.90 4.88 8.66
CA LEU A 139 -10.74 5.75 9.48
C LEU A 139 -10.40 7.21 9.20
N LEU A 140 -11.41 8.07 9.21
CA LEU A 140 -11.25 9.52 9.20
C LEU A 140 -12.34 10.14 10.04
N VAL A 141 -12.01 11.12 10.88
CA VAL A 141 -12.97 11.93 11.61
C VAL A 141 -12.88 13.35 11.07
N THR A 142 -14.01 13.89 10.60
CA THR A 142 -14.08 15.27 10.13
C THR A 142 -13.77 16.26 11.26
N ASN A 143 -13.42 17.48 10.88
CA ASN A 143 -13.20 18.57 11.82
C ASN A 143 -13.63 19.88 11.15
N ASN A 144 -14.61 20.56 11.73
CA ASN A 144 -15.13 21.84 11.27
C ASN A 144 -14.37 23.05 11.86
N GLY A 145 -13.33 22.81 12.66
CA GLY A 145 -12.46 23.81 13.25
C GLY A 145 -12.73 24.11 14.72
N ASP A 146 -13.56 23.31 15.41
CA ASP A 146 -13.78 23.41 16.84
C ASP A 146 -13.61 22.06 17.57
N ASP A 147 -13.75 22.07 18.91
CA ASP A 147 -13.55 20.88 19.76
C ASP A 147 -14.90 20.19 20.09
N THR A 148 -15.96 20.44 19.32
CA THR A 148 -17.30 19.85 19.51
C THR A 148 -17.39 18.56 18.73
N ASP A 149 -17.29 17.42 19.40
CA ASP A 149 -17.33 16.14 18.68
C ASP A 149 -18.72 15.82 18.06
N ALA A 150 -19.81 16.39 18.60
CA ALA A 150 -21.17 15.95 18.27
C ALA A 150 -21.65 16.32 16.85
N ASP A 151 -21.05 17.30 16.19
CA ASP A 151 -21.38 17.66 14.80
C ASP A 151 -20.43 17.04 13.77
N GLU A 152 -19.52 16.19 14.24
CA GLU A 152 -18.55 15.53 13.39
C GLU A 152 -19.01 14.18 12.87
N THR A 153 -18.33 13.75 11.80
CA THR A 153 -18.59 12.52 11.08
C THR A 153 -17.36 11.63 11.09
N LEU A 154 -17.55 10.39 11.54
CA LEU A 154 -16.60 9.31 11.35
C LEU A 154 -16.86 8.67 9.98
N VAL A 155 -15.81 8.48 9.21
CA VAL A 155 -15.81 7.82 7.90
C VAL A 155 -15.01 6.53 8.01
N VAL A 156 -15.59 5.43 7.53
CA VAL A 156 -15.00 4.09 7.59
C VAL A 156 -15.03 3.44 6.21
N THR A 157 -13.88 3.02 5.69
CA THR A 157 -13.81 2.23 4.46
C THR A 157 -13.95 0.74 4.78
N GLN A 158 -14.74 0.00 3.99
CA GLN A 158 -14.72 -1.46 4.00
C GLN A 158 -13.59 -1.93 3.08
N PHE A 159 -12.69 -2.75 3.60
CA PHE A 159 -11.43 -3.03 2.91
C PHE A 159 -11.64 -3.66 1.55
N PHE A 160 -12.51 -4.67 1.46
CA PHE A 160 -12.77 -5.40 0.22
C PHE A 160 -14.06 -4.95 -0.44
N GLY A 161 -14.09 -5.04 -1.77
CA GLY A 161 -15.29 -4.81 -2.54
C GLY A 161 -16.36 -5.87 -2.24
N THR A 162 -17.60 -5.41 -2.05
CA THR A 162 -18.78 -6.25 -1.86
C THR A 162 -19.07 -7.01 -3.15
N PRO A 163 -19.16 -8.37 -3.14
CA PRO A 163 -19.51 -9.14 -4.33
C PRO A 163 -20.90 -8.78 -4.88
N VAL A 164 -20.99 -8.64 -6.19
CA VAL A 164 -22.26 -8.47 -6.91
C VAL A 164 -22.81 -9.84 -7.30
N PRO A 165 -24.05 -10.20 -6.90
CA PRO A 165 -24.62 -11.51 -7.21
C PRO A 165 -24.58 -11.85 -8.71
N GLY A 166 -24.09 -13.05 -9.04
CA GLY A 166 -23.99 -13.55 -10.41
C GLY A 166 -22.86 -12.96 -11.25
N LYS A 167 -22.01 -12.09 -10.67
CA LYS A 167 -20.89 -11.43 -11.35
C LYS A 167 -19.52 -11.81 -10.80
N GLU A 168 -19.42 -12.98 -10.17
CA GLU A 168 -18.11 -13.49 -9.75
C GLU A 168 -17.18 -13.63 -10.96
N SER A 169 -15.91 -13.27 -10.80
CA SER A 169 -14.91 -13.22 -11.89
C SER A 169 -15.25 -12.27 -13.05
N LYS A 170 -16.07 -11.24 -12.80
CA LYS A 170 -16.36 -10.17 -13.76
C LYS A 170 -15.73 -8.85 -13.36
N ASP A 171 -15.36 -8.06 -14.36
CA ASP A 171 -14.78 -6.71 -14.20
C ASP A 171 -15.71 -5.73 -13.48
N ASP A 172 -17.00 -6.03 -13.39
CA ASP A 172 -18.03 -5.31 -12.65
C ASP A 172 -18.61 -6.13 -11.49
N GLY A 173 -17.82 -7.09 -10.98
CA GLY A 173 -18.22 -8.05 -9.95
C GLY A 173 -18.16 -7.56 -8.52
N ARG A 174 -17.68 -6.33 -8.28
CA ARG A 174 -17.51 -5.76 -6.93
C ARG A 174 -18.01 -4.32 -6.85
N LEU A 175 -18.52 -3.94 -5.69
CA LEU A 175 -18.87 -2.57 -5.30
C LEU A 175 -18.05 -2.15 -4.08
N GLY A 176 -17.47 -0.96 -4.11
CA GLY A 176 -16.78 -0.40 -2.94
C GLY A 176 -17.79 0.22 -2.00
N VAL A 177 -17.53 0.16 -0.69
CA VAL A 177 -18.45 0.72 0.30
C VAL A 177 -17.69 1.54 1.33
N VAL A 178 -18.17 2.77 1.53
CA VAL A 178 -17.75 3.68 2.61
C VAL A 178 -18.96 3.95 3.49
N ARG A 179 -18.81 3.86 4.81
CA ARG A 179 -19.87 4.17 5.77
C ARG A 179 -19.52 5.43 6.55
N THR A 180 -20.53 6.22 6.90
CA THR A 180 -20.37 7.39 7.75
C THR A 180 -21.21 7.26 9.01
N TYR A 181 -20.71 7.77 10.13
CA TYR A 181 -21.36 7.72 11.45
C TYR A 181 -21.33 9.09 12.09
N SER A 182 -22.43 9.48 12.77
CA SER A 182 -22.46 10.71 13.56
C SER A 182 -21.71 10.49 14.87
N LEU A 183 -20.82 11.41 15.25
CA LEU A 183 -20.15 11.33 16.55
C LEU A 183 -21.09 11.70 17.73
N ALA A 184 -22.26 12.29 17.48
CA ALA A 184 -23.25 12.54 18.55
C ALA A 184 -23.79 11.26 19.19
N ASN A 185 -23.95 10.19 18.42
CA ASN A 185 -24.64 8.97 18.85
C ASN A 185 -24.09 7.67 18.25
N LEU A 186 -23.07 7.75 17.39
CA LEU A 186 -22.45 6.63 16.67
C LEU A 186 -23.44 5.85 15.79
N GLU A 187 -24.56 6.46 15.40
CA GLU A 187 -25.46 5.87 14.41
C GLU A 187 -24.93 6.10 12.99
N GLU A 188 -25.09 5.09 12.15
CA GLU A 188 -24.76 5.18 10.73
C GLU A 188 -25.63 6.26 10.07
N THR A 189 -24.98 7.22 9.42
CA THR A 189 -25.66 8.30 8.70
C THR A 189 -25.79 7.98 7.21
N LYS A 190 -24.78 7.34 6.59
CA LYS A 190 -24.78 7.03 5.16
C LYS A 190 -23.99 5.75 4.85
N GLN A 191 -24.42 5.06 3.81
CA GLN A 191 -23.65 4.06 3.08
C GLN A 191 -23.43 4.57 1.66
N ILE A 192 -22.18 4.85 1.30
CA ILE A 192 -21.77 5.36 -0.01
C ILE A 192 -21.24 4.17 -0.83
N GLU A 193 -21.92 3.86 -1.93
CA GLU A 193 -21.45 2.86 -2.90
C GLU A 193 -20.55 3.50 -3.96
N LEU A 194 -19.45 2.81 -4.26
CA LEU A 194 -18.48 3.14 -5.31
C LEU A 194 -18.61 2.12 -6.44
N ALA A 195 -18.86 2.58 -7.66
CA ALA A 195 -19.12 1.71 -8.80
C ALA A 195 -17.85 1.34 -9.58
N PRO A 196 -17.89 0.27 -10.40
CA PRO A 196 -16.83 -0.01 -11.38
C PRO A 196 -16.59 1.16 -12.34
N LEU A 197 -15.33 1.39 -12.69
CA LEU A 197 -14.91 2.43 -13.63
C LEU A 197 -14.39 1.82 -14.92
N LEU A 198 -14.42 2.60 -16.01
CA LEU A 198 -13.66 2.25 -17.21
C LEU A 198 -12.17 2.41 -16.90
N SER A 199 -11.40 1.37 -17.17
CA SER A 199 -9.94 1.37 -17.03
C SER A 199 -9.28 2.35 -18.00
N GLY A 200 -9.86 2.56 -19.20
CA GLY A 200 -9.22 3.27 -20.30
C GLY A 200 -8.16 2.44 -21.04
N PHE A 201 -8.13 1.11 -20.83
CA PHE A 201 -7.27 0.15 -21.52
C PHE A 201 -8.11 -0.91 -22.22
N THR A 202 -7.69 -1.35 -23.40
CA THR A 202 -8.47 -2.28 -24.22
C THR A 202 -8.16 -3.74 -23.88
N LYS A 203 -9.19 -4.60 -23.92
CA LYS A 203 -9.03 -6.02 -23.60
C LYS A 203 -8.00 -6.70 -24.52
N GLY A 204 -6.98 -7.30 -23.91
CA GLY A 204 -5.90 -7.99 -24.64
C GLY A 204 -5.00 -7.09 -25.49
N GLY A 205 -5.05 -5.76 -25.30
CA GLY A 205 -4.26 -4.79 -26.05
C GLY A 205 -4.65 -4.64 -27.52
N VAL A 206 -5.82 -5.16 -27.92
CA VAL A 206 -6.38 -5.08 -29.28
C VAL A 206 -6.94 -3.67 -29.50
N ALA A 207 -6.56 -3.02 -30.61
CA ALA A 207 -7.10 -1.73 -30.98
C ALA A 207 -8.62 -1.84 -31.20
N ASP A 208 -9.38 -0.81 -30.83
CA ASP A 208 -10.84 -0.70 -30.98
C ASP A 208 -11.69 -1.71 -30.16
N ALA A 209 -11.09 -2.52 -29.29
CA ALA A 209 -11.83 -3.32 -28.33
C ALA A 209 -12.40 -2.45 -27.19
N PRO A 210 -13.54 -2.82 -26.56
CA PRO A 210 -14.08 -2.10 -25.42
C PRO A 210 -13.05 -1.94 -24.30
N THR A 211 -13.09 -0.78 -23.63
CA THR A 211 -12.26 -0.58 -22.44
C THR A 211 -12.72 -1.50 -21.33
N LEU A 212 -11.76 -2.15 -20.65
CA LEU A 212 -12.03 -3.02 -19.51
C LEU A 212 -12.71 -2.21 -18.40
N LEU A 213 -13.60 -2.84 -17.64
CA LEU A 213 -14.05 -2.26 -16.38
C LEU A 213 -13.05 -2.65 -15.29
N THR A 214 -12.96 -1.84 -14.24
CA THR A 214 -12.22 -2.16 -13.03
C THR A 214 -13.12 -1.89 -11.84
N SER A 215 -13.33 -2.92 -11.03
CA SER A 215 -14.22 -2.88 -9.88
C SER A 215 -13.44 -2.53 -8.61
N PRO A 216 -13.99 -1.69 -7.71
CA PRO A 216 -13.34 -1.40 -6.44
C PRO A 216 -13.06 -2.69 -5.66
N ASN A 217 -11.87 -2.82 -5.10
CA ASN A 217 -11.59 -3.93 -4.20
C ASN A 217 -10.91 -3.47 -2.92
N GLN A 218 -9.62 -3.12 -2.94
CA GLN A 218 -8.85 -2.85 -1.72
C GLN A 218 -8.85 -1.36 -1.32
N LEU A 219 -9.88 -0.89 -0.61
CA LEU A 219 -10.05 0.51 -0.19
C LEU A 219 -9.12 0.85 0.99
N SER A 220 -7.94 1.37 0.68
CA SER A 220 -6.77 1.34 1.59
C SER A 220 -6.64 2.55 2.50
N ALA A 221 -6.99 3.75 2.02
CA ALA A 221 -6.94 5.00 2.78
C ALA A 221 -8.08 5.93 2.37
N VAL A 222 -8.38 6.91 3.23
CA VAL A 222 -9.36 7.97 2.96
C VAL A 222 -8.83 9.33 3.44
N ALA A 223 -9.03 10.35 2.61
CA ALA A 223 -8.82 11.75 2.95
C ALA A 223 -10.11 12.55 2.67
N VAL A 224 -10.22 13.73 3.27
CA VAL A 224 -11.32 14.67 3.00
C VAL A 224 -10.74 16.03 2.64
N ALA A 225 -11.30 16.64 1.60
CA ALA A 225 -11.00 18.02 1.21
C ALA A 225 -12.20 18.60 0.46
N ASN A 226 -12.49 19.88 0.66
CA ASN A 226 -13.55 20.59 -0.08
C ASN A 226 -14.92 19.86 -0.08
N GLY A 227 -15.30 19.27 1.05
CA GLY A 227 -16.56 18.53 1.20
C GLY A 227 -16.63 17.19 0.47
N ARG A 228 -15.50 16.69 -0.05
CA ARG A 228 -15.40 15.40 -0.75
C ARG A 228 -14.48 14.43 -0.02
N LEU A 229 -14.84 13.15 -0.07
CA LEU A 229 -14.00 12.04 0.34
C LEU A 229 -13.18 11.54 -0.85
N TYR A 230 -11.92 11.21 -0.60
CA TYR A 230 -10.97 10.68 -1.58
C TYR A 230 -10.43 9.35 -1.07
N ILE A 231 -10.78 8.26 -1.76
CA ILE A 231 -10.51 6.90 -1.30
C ILE A 231 -9.54 6.23 -2.24
N THR A 232 -8.37 5.82 -1.73
CA THR A 232 -7.42 5.05 -2.53
C THR A 232 -7.86 3.60 -2.64
N SER A 233 -7.71 3.03 -3.83
CA SER A 233 -8.10 1.65 -4.13
C SER A 233 -7.10 0.96 -5.03
N VAL A 234 -6.88 -0.33 -4.76
CA VAL A 234 -6.49 -1.29 -5.80
C VAL A 234 -7.78 -1.91 -6.34
N SER A 235 -8.18 -1.46 -7.52
CA SER A 235 -9.37 -1.97 -8.21
C SER A 235 -8.98 -3.12 -9.14
N ALA A 236 -9.88 -4.11 -9.30
CA ALA A 236 -9.59 -5.37 -9.98
C ALA A 236 -10.42 -5.54 -11.27
N SER A 237 -9.80 -6.13 -12.28
CA SER A 237 -10.37 -6.50 -13.58
C SER A 237 -10.14 -7.98 -13.86
N PRO A 238 -10.92 -8.88 -13.23
CA PRO A 238 -10.71 -10.32 -13.33
C PRO A 238 -11.15 -10.97 -14.66
N ASP A 239 -11.89 -10.28 -15.54
CA ASP A 239 -12.42 -10.84 -16.79
C ASP A 239 -11.41 -10.70 -17.95
N GLY A 240 -10.47 -11.63 -18.03
CA GLY A 240 -9.59 -11.78 -19.20
C GLY A 240 -8.27 -12.43 -18.84
N PRO A 241 -7.40 -12.70 -19.84
CA PRO A 241 -6.06 -13.15 -19.50
C PRO A 241 -5.33 -12.00 -18.79
N ALA A 242 -4.83 -12.28 -17.59
CA ALA A 242 -4.07 -11.31 -16.84
C ALA A 242 -2.79 -10.92 -17.57
N ARG A 243 -2.53 -9.62 -17.58
CA ARG A 243 -1.31 -8.98 -18.08
C ARG A 243 -1.02 -7.77 -17.20
N PHE A 244 0.17 -7.20 -17.32
CA PHE A 244 0.51 -6.01 -16.55
C PHE A 244 -0.52 -4.92 -16.80
N ASP A 245 -1.02 -4.71 -18.02
CA ASP A 245 -2.02 -3.68 -18.34
C ASP A 245 -3.48 -4.17 -18.27
N ASN A 246 -3.72 -5.34 -17.68
CA ASN A 246 -5.04 -5.98 -17.60
C ASN A 246 -5.16 -6.87 -16.37
N ASN A 247 -5.06 -6.27 -15.17
CA ASN A 247 -5.25 -7.00 -13.91
C ASN A 247 -5.83 -6.10 -12.81
N VAL A 248 -5.06 -5.14 -12.34
CA VAL A 248 -5.36 -4.23 -11.25
C VAL A 248 -5.09 -2.80 -11.67
N TYR A 249 -5.75 -1.85 -11.02
CA TYR A 249 -5.65 -0.44 -11.33
C TYR A 249 -5.61 0.40 -10.06
N PRO A 250 -4.68 1.38 -9.96
CA PRO A 250 -4.67 2.36 -8.88
C PRO A 250 -5.76 3.39 -9.14
N VAL A 251 -6.85 3.32 -8.38
CA VAL A 251 -8.01 4.22 -8.51
C VAL A 251 -8.11 5.10 -7.27
N VAL A 252 -8.41 6.39 -7.48
CA VAL A 252 -8.90 7.27 -6.42
C VAL A 252 -10.38 7.49 -6.66
N TYR A 253 -11.21 6.89 -5.81
CA TYR A 253 -12.65 7.14 -5.82
C TYR A 253 -12.96 8.45 -5.10
N VAL A 254 -13.92 9.19 -5.63
CA VAL A 254 -14.35 10.47 -5.04
C VAL A 254 -15.83 10.40 -4.72
N ALA A 255 -16.20 10.79 -3.51
CA ALA A 255 -17.59 10.87 -3.09
C ALA A 255 -17.89 12.23 -2.45
N ASP A 256 -19.08 12.76 -2.67
CA ASP A 256 -19.55 13.95 -1.98
C ASP A 256 -20.02 13.58 -0.57
N LEU A 257 -19.43 14.22 0.43
CA LEU A 257 -19.70 13.90 1.83
C LEU A 257 -21.12 14.31 2.24
N ALA A 258 -21.65 15.40 1.68
CA ALA A 258 -22.95 15.94 2.03
C ALA A 258 -24.10 15.12 1.43
N THR A 259 -24.00 14.71 0.18
CA THR A 259 -25.04 13.89 -0.49
C THR A 259 -24.86 12.40 -0.26
N GLY A 260 -23.64 11.93 0.05
CA GLY A 260 -23.35 10.51 0.17
C GLY A 260 -23.30 9.78 -1.17
N THR A 261 -22.95 10.47 -2.25
CA THR A 261 -22.94 9.90 -3.61
C THR A 261 -21.56 9.98 -4.24
N GLU A 262 -21.17 8.94 -4.98
CA GLU A 262 -19.96 8.97 -5.80
C GLU A 262 -20.00 10.13 -6.83
N VAL A 263 -18.91 10.88 -6.95
CA VAL A 263 -18.71 11.91 -7.96
C VAL A 263 -18.18 11.23 -9.22
N ARG A 264 -19.02 11.10 -10.25
CA ARG A 264 -18.72 10.33 -11.47
C ARG A 264 -18.48 11.17 -12.73
N ASP A 265 -18.54 12.48 -12.61
CA ASP A 265 -18.14 13.39 -13.68
C ASP A 265 -16.61 13.50 -13.78
N ALA A 266 -16.13 14.39 -14.65
CA ALA A 266 -14.70 14.55 -14.91
C ALA A 266 -13.88 15.05 -13.69
N SER A 267 -14.54 15.60 -12.66
CA SER A 267 -13.92 16.12 -11.43
C SER A 267 -13.74 15.08 -10.33
N GLY A 268 -14.29 13.87 -10.53
CA GLY A 268 -14.45 12.88 -9.47
C GLY A 268 -13.54 11.65 -9.61
N SER A 269 -14.12 10.46 -9.42
CA SER A 269 -13.42 9.18 -9.39
C SER A 269 -12.54 8.98 -10.63
N VAL A 270 -11.28 8.57 -10.43
CA VAL A 270 -10.26 8.54 -11.49
C VAL A 270 -9.37 7.30 -11.42
N ASN A 271 -9.11 6.68 -12.57
CA ASN A 271 -8.05 5.70 -12.73
C ASN A 271 -6.71 6.40 -12.99
N LEU A 272 -5.78 6.35 -12.03
CA LEU A 272 -4.48 7.02 -12.15
C LEU A 272 -3.60 6.38 -13.22
N ALA A 273 -3.71 5.07 -13.49
CA ALA A 273 -2.91 4.43 -14.53
C ALA A 273 -3.17 5.04 -15.91
N ARG A 274 -4.44 5.37 -16.22
CA ARG A 274 -4.81 6.05 -17.47
C ARG A 274 -4.23 7.46 -17.53
N LYS A 275 -4.40 8.25 -16.46
CA LYS A 275 -3.87 9.63 -16.39
C LYS A 275 -2.34 9.66 -16.53
N ILE A 276 -1.65 8.72 -15.90
CA ILE A 276 -0.18 8.57 -15.99
C ILE A 276 0.24 8.15 -17.40
N TYR A 277 -0.46 7.20 -18.00
CA TYR A 277 -0.22 6.81 -19.39
C TYR A 277 -0.34 8.00 -20.34
N ASP A 278 -1.40 8.80 -20.20
CA ASP A 278 -1.64 10.00 -21.02
C ASP A 278 -0.55 11.06 -20.83
N ALA A 279 -0.09 11.27 -19.59
CA ALA A 279 0.93 12.25 -19.29
C ALA A 279 2.34 11.84 -19.76
N ILE A 280 2.62 10.53 -19.86
CA ILE A 280 3.93 9.98 -20.23
C ILE A 280 3.72 8.89 -21.28
N PRO A 281 3.29 9.17 -22.52
CA PRO A 281 2.85 8.15 -23.49
C PRO A 281 3.96 7.25 -24.02
N SER A 282 5.23 7.62 -23.84
CA SER A 282 6.40 6.85 -24.30
C SER A 282 7.48 6.87 -23.23
N PRO A 283 7.45 5.91 -22.28
CA PRO A 283 8.43 5.86 -21.21
C PRO A 283 9.83 5.54 -21.74
N SER A 284 10.84 6.09 -21.07
CA SER A 284 12.25 5.81 -21.32
C SER A 284 13.04 5.95 -20.02
N ALA A 285 14.33 5.60 -20.01
CA ALA A 285 15.17 5.82 -18.84
C ALA A 285 15.23 7.31 -18.41
N ALA A 286 15.10 8.25 -19.35
CA ALA A 286 15.11 9.69 -19.07
C ALA A 286 13.71 10.25 -18.72
N SER A 287 12.65 9.50 -19.00
CA SER A 287 11.27 9.85 -18.69
C SER A 287 10.52 8.59 -18.27
N PRO A 288 10.81 8.06 -17.08
CA PRO A 288 10.23 6.80 -16.64
C PRO A 288 8.75 7.00 -16.30
N ARG A 289 7.97 5.93 -16.46
CA ARG A 289 6.55 5.88 -16.08
C ARG A 289 6.40 4.90 -14.93
N PHE A 290 6.07 5.42 -13.75
CA PHE A 290 5.85 4.62 -12.54
C PHE A 290 4.37 4.56 -12.24
N ILE A 291 3.76 3.41 -12.43
CA ILE A 291 2.40 3.17 -11.98
C ILE A 291 2.46 2.93 -10.47
N PRO A 292 1.59 3.56 -9.67
CA PRO A 292 1.57 3.35 -8.22
C PRO A 292 1.37 1.88 -7.81
N GLY A 293 0.55 1.16 -8.60
CA GLY A 293 0.16 -0.25 -8.48
C GLY A 293 -0.65 -0.60 -7.23
N GLU A 294 -0.29 0.00 -6.10
CA GLU A 294 -0.87 -0.23 -4.78
C GLU A 294 -0.90 1.11 -4.03
N LEU A 295 -2.01 1.83 -4.16
CA LEU A 295 -2.18 3.14 -3.50
C LEU A 295 -2.38 2.95 -2.00
N SER A 296 -1.34 3.22 -1.22
CA SER A 296 -1.32 2.97 0.22
C SER A 296 -1.86 4.13 1.05
N ASP A 297 -1.67 5.37 0.62
CA ASP A 297 -2.12 6.56 1.35
C ASP A 297 -2.29 7.77 0.42
N ILE A 298 -3.03 8.78 0.89
CA ILE A 298 -3.25 10.05 0.21
C ILE A 298 -3.40 11.18 1.23
N ASP A 299 -2.85 12.35 0.93
CA ASP A 299 -3.04 13.55 1.72
C ASP A 299 -3.17 14.81 0.86
N PHE A 300 -3.73 15.88 1.44
CA PHE A 300 -3.97 17.14 0.75
C PHE A 300 -3.07 18.27 1.23
N VAL A 301 -2.67 19.14 0.29
CA VAL A 301 -2.20 20.47 0.64
C VAL A 301 -3.40 21.25 1.17
N ALA A 302 -3.26 21.81 2.37
CA ALA A 302 -4.31 22.54 3.08
C ALA A 302 -4.88 23.66 2.20
N ASP A 303 -6.19 23.87 2.33
CA ASP A 303 -6.95 24.90 1.59
C ASP A 303 -6.77 24.85 0.06
N SER A 304 -6.51 23.66 -0.48
CA SER A 304 -6.31 23.46 -1.91
C SER A 304 -7.07 22.24 -2.43
N ASN A 305 -7.02 22.06 -3.74
CA ASN A 305 -7.48 20.85 -4.43
C ASN A 305 -6.32 19.93 -4.87
N VAL A 306 -5.13 20.13 -4.31
CA VAL A 306 -3.93 19.38 -4.65
C VAL A 306 -3.70 18.28 -3.62
N ALA A 307 -3.70 17.04 -4.09
CA ALA A 307 -3.40 15.87 -3.30
C ALA A 307 -2.08 15.23 -3.72
N TYR A 308 -1.48 14.48 -2.81
CA TYR A 308 -0.38 13.57 -3.07
C TYR A 308 -0.77 12.18 -2.63
N ALA A 309 -0.85 11.25 -3.59
CA ALA A 309 -1.09 9.83 -3.31
C ALA A 309 0.20 9.04 -3.50
N ILE A 310 0.45 8.05 -2.65
CA ILE A 310 1.66 7.23 -2.71
C ILE A 310 1.34 5.80 -3.14
N GLY A 311 2.24 5.22 -3.94
CA GLY A 311 2.15 3.86 -4.46
C GLY A 311 3.31 2.99 -4.03
N ARG A 312 3.05 1.90 -3.31
CA ARG A 312 4.13 1.03 -2.79
C ARG A 312 4.79 0.17 -3.86
N ALA A 313 4.08 -0.22 -4.92
CA ALA A 313 4.64 -1.03 -6.00
C ALA A 313 5.65 -0.24 -6.85
N GLY A 314 5.31 1.03 -7.14
CA GLY A 314 6.11 1.92 -7.97
C GLY A 314 7.13 2.80 -7.23
N ASP A 315 7.19 2.74 -5.89
CA ASP A 315 7.95 3.69 -5.05
C ASP A 315 7.73 5.14 -5.54
N VAL A 316 6.48 5.53 -5.70
CA VAL A 316 6.13 6.78 -6.37
C VAL A 316 5.16 7.58 -5.52
N MET A 317 5.33 8.90 -5.55
CA MET A 317 4.33 9.84 -5.10
C MET A 317 3.76 10.56 -6.32
N GLN A 318 2.44 10.50 -6.45
CA GLN A 318 1.68 11.12 -7.52
C GLN A 318 1.00 12.38 -7.02
N ARG A 319 1.40 13.55 -7.56
CA ARG A 319 0.63 14.79 -7.42
C ARG A 319 -0.63 14.71 -8.26
N ILE A 320 -1.77 15.06 -7.69
CA ILE A 320 -3.11 15.04 -8.32
C ILE A 320 -3.79 16.39 -8.03
N THR A 321 -4.38 17.01 -9.05
CA THR A 321 -5.18 18.23 -8.90
C THR A 321 -6.65 17.89 -9.21
N PHE A 322 -7.55 18.10 -8.26
CA PHE A 322 -8.99 17.88 -8.44
C PHE A 322 -9.72 19.20 -8.77
N GLY A 323 -9.75 19.58 -10.05
CA GLY A 323 -10.52 20.73 -10.55
C GLY A 323 -11.79 20.26 -11.28
N ASP A 324 -12.24 21.04 -12.28
CA ASP A 324 -13.30 20.62 -13.22
C ASP A 324 -12.97 19.31 -13.92
N THR A 325 -11.66 19.05 -14.10
CA THR A 325 -11.13 17.75 -14.46
C THR A 325 -10.02 17.34 -13.51
N VAL A 326 -9.82 16.03 -13.34
CA VAL A 326 -8.66 15.53 -12.58
C VAL A 326 -7.39 15.55 -13.44
N GLU A 327 -6.37 16.24 -12.95
CA GLU A 327 -5.04 16.35 -13.56
C GLU A 327 -3.96 15.71 -12.69
N ILE A 328 -2.83 15.36 -13.29
CA ILE A 328 -1.69 14.79 -12.56
C ILE A 328 -0.38 15.52 -12.87
N GLY A 329 0.55 15.45 -11.91
CA GLY A 329 1.88 16.03 -12.03
C GLY A 329 1.90 17.54 -11.83
N SER A 330 3.01 18.16 -12.20
CA SER A 330 3.31 19.58 -12.06
C SER A 330 3.98 20.10 -13.34
N THR A 331 4.49 21.34 -13.28
CA THR A 331 5.36 21.89 -14.32
C THR A 331 6.80 21.38 -14.20
N GLN A 332 7.22 20.98 -13.01
CA GLN A 332 8.56 20.47 -12.71
C GLN A 332 8.73 19.03 -13.19
N ASN A 333 7.74 18.18 -12.92
CA ASN A 333 7.74 16.78 -13.33
C ASN A 333 6.32 16.20 -13.37
N LYS A 334 6.18 14.99 -13.95
CA LYS A 334 4.90 14.28 -14.00
C LYS A 334 4.64 13.41 -12.78
N GLN A 335 5.72 12.93 -12.15
CA GLN A 335 5.70 12.05 -10.99
C GLN A 335 6.93 12.32 -10.12
N ILE A 336 6.81 12.03 -8.83
CA ILE A 336 7.91 12.12 -7.87
C ILE A 336 8.43 10.70 -7.61
N ASP A 337 9.65 10.41 -8.06
CA ASP A 337 10.31 9.14 -7.77
C ASP A 337 10.80 9.11 -6.32
N LEU A 338 10.28 8.20 -5.51
CA LEU A 338 10.68 8.01 -4.13
C LEU A 338 11.78 6.95 -3.98
N ALA A 339 12.08 6.12 -5.00
CA ALA A 339 13.09 5.07 -4.86
C ALA A 339 14.44 5.60 -4.35
N GLY A 340 14.72 6.88 -4.65
CA GLY A 340 15.85 7.61 -4.13
C GLY A 340 17.18 7.14 -4.73
N ASN A 341 18.27 7.51 -4.08
CA ASN A 341 19.62 7.09 -4.48
C ASN A 341 20.55 7.10 -3.26
N ASP A 342 21.81 6.70 -3.43
CA ASP A 342 22.74 6.61 -2.30
C ASP A 342 23.10 7.97 -1.68
N ALA A 343 22.94 9.08 -2.42
CA ALA A 343 23.23 10.42 -1.90
C ALA A 343 22.11 10.96 -0.98
N ILE A 344 20.84 10.74 -1.33
CA ILE A 344 19.67 11.19 -0.54
C ILE A 344 19.09 10.09 0.36
N GLY A 345 19.51 8.84 0.14
CA GLY A 345 18.96 7.62 0.71
C GLY A 345 17.72 7.11 -0.04
N LYS A 346 17.40 5.83 0.19
CA LYS A 346 16.32 5.12 -0.51
C LYS A 346 15.02 5.22 0.27
N CYS A 347 13.89 5.49 -0.40
CA CYS A 347 12.55 5.36 0.17
C CYS A 347 11.81 4.23 -0.54
N GLN A 348 11.82 3.04 0.07
CA GLN A 348 11.27 1.82 -0.55
C GLN A 348 9.94 1.43 0.08
N ASN A 349 8.99 1.05 -0.78
CA ASN A 349 7.62 0.63 -0.47
C ASN A 349 6.91 1.60 0.49
N PRO A 350 6.64 2.85 0.06
CA PRO A 350 6.02 3.86 0.92
C PRO A 350 4.60 3.45 1.35
N THR A 351 4.28 3.62 2.65
CA THR A 351 3.01 3.18 3.26
C THR A 351 2.21 4.27 3.94
N GLY A 352 2.76 5.48 4.07
CA GLY A 352 2.02 6.62 4.58
C GLY A 352 2.65 7.94 4.14
N VAL A 353 1.82 8.98 4.03
CA VAL A 353 2.24 10.34 3.71
C VAL A 353 1.53 11.31 4.64
N VAL A 354 2.20 12.37 5.09
CA VAL A 354 1.56 13.55 5.70
C VAL A 354 2.11 14.83 5.10
N ILE A 355 1.23 15.80 4.84
CA ILE A 355 1.61 17.08 4.24
C ILE A 355 1.70 18.18 5.31
N ASP A 356 2.87 18.81 5.35
CA ASP A 356 3.12 20.03 6.09
C ASP A 356 3.00 21.22 5.14
N SER A 357 1.76 21.71 5.00
CA SER A 357 1.47 22.81 4.06
C SER A 357 2.14 24.12 4.44
N ALA A 358 2.39 24.35 5.74
CA ALA A 358 3.07 25.54 6.23
C ALA A 358 4.55 25.57 5.81
N ARG A 359 5.19 24.40 5.74
CA ARG A 359 6.59 24.27 5.28
C ARG A 359 6.72 23.95 3.79
N GLY A 360 5.64 23.57 3.11
CA GLY A 360 5.69 23.11 1.72
C GLY A 360 6.42 21.77 1.57
N ILE A 361 6.26 20.88 2.56
CA ILE A 361 6.95 19.59 2.64
C ILE A 361 5.92 18.46 2.77
N ALA A 362 6.20 17.30 2.17
CA ALA A 362 5.56 16.05 2.55
C ALA A 362 6.56 15.12 3.24
N TYR A 363 6.08 14.45 4.28
CA TYR A 363 6.79 13.39 4.98
C TYR A 363 6.23 12.04 4.55
N VAL A 364 7.11 11.08 4.29
CA VAL A 364 6.73 9.75 3.77
C VAL A 364 7.28 8.66 4.70
N ASN A 365 6.42 7.73 5.11
CA ASN A 365 6.86 6.49 5.76
C ASN A 365 7.40 5.53 4.70
N CYS A 366 8.73 5.45 4.60
CA CYS A 366 9.43 4.54 3.70
C CYS A 366 9.65 3.19 4.37
N TRP A 367 8.54 2.47 4.55
CA TRP A 367 8.42 1.28 5.40
C TRP A 367 9.56 0.30 5.24
N LEU A 368 9.84 -0.15 4.01
CA LEU A 368 10.80 -1.22 3.83
C LEU A 368 12.22 -0.75 4.11
N SER A 369 12.56 0.45 3.64
CA SER A 369 13.87 1.06 3.93
C SER A 369 14.03 1.49 5.39
N ARG A 370 12.95 1.53 6.19
CA ARG A 370 12.91 1.98 7.59
C ARG A 370 13.36 3.44 7.77
N ARG A 371 12.85 4.32 6.89
CA ARG A 371 13.25 5.74 6.84
C ARG A 371 12.06 6.67 6.75
N LEU A 372 12.24 7.87 7.29
CA LEU A 372 11.39 9.02 7.00
C LEU A 372 11.89 9.69 5.72
N GLY A 373 11.08 9.70 4.66
CA GLY A 373 11.36 10.45 3.44
C GLY A 373 10.85 11.88 3.56
N VAL A 374 11.63 12.84 3.05
CA VAL A 374 11.26 14.26 2.98
C VAL A 374 11.18 14.68 1.53
N VAL A 375 10.01 15.17 1.13
CA VAL A 375 9.70 15.62 -0.24
C VAL A 375 9.43 17.11 -0.21
N ASP A 376 10.17 17.87 -1.01
CA ASP A 376 9.90 19.29 -1.23
C ASP A 376 8.79 19.44 -2.28
N LEU A 377 7.68 20.07 -1.89
CA LEU A 377 6.49 20.22 -2.74
C LEU A 377 6.64 21.34 -3.77
N SER A 378 7.63 22.21 -3.66
CA SER A 378 7.93 23.22 -4.69
C SER A 378 8.83 22.62 -5.78
N ALA A 379 9.86 21.88 -5.37
CA ALA A 379 10.80 21.20 -6.24
C ALA A 379 10.24 19.88 -6.81
N GLN A 380 9.17 19.36 -6.21
CA GLN A 380 8.52 18.10 -6.60
C GLN A 380 9.50 16.93 -6.54
N SER A 381 10.38 16.88 -5.53
CA SER A 381 11.42 15.85 -5.44
C SER A 381 11.69 15.47 -4.00
N MET A 382 12.05 14.20 -3.78
CA MET A 382 12.57 13.76 -2.49
C MET A 382 13.97 14.35 -2.30
N THR A 383 14.16 15.07 -1.20
CA THR A 383 15.40 15.82 -0.94
C THR A 383 16.32 15.09 0.03
N ALA A 384 15.74 14.33 0.96
CA ALA A 384 16.49 13.59 1.97
C ALA A 384 15.67 12.44 2.57
N THR A 385 16.36 11.53 3.23
CA THR A 385 15.75 10.50 4.08
C THR A 385 16.47 10.40 5.41
N PHE A 386 15.74 10.10 6.48
CA PHE A 386 16.25 10.00 7.85
C PHE A 386 15.96 8.62 8.43
N GLU A 387 16.90 8.05 9.17
CA GLU A 387 16.71 6.71 9.75
C GLU A 387 15.58 6.73 10.79
N ALA A 388 14.56 5.90 10.60
CA ALA A 388 13.48 5.70 11.56
C ALA A 388 13.77 4.51 12.48
N ALA A 389 14.22 3.41 11.90
CA ALA A 389 14.63 2.21 12.60
C ALA A 389 15.93 1.63 11.99
N PRO A 390 16.73 0.87 12.76
CA PRO A 390 17.95 0.24 12.26
C PRO A 390 17.69 -0.67 11.06
N ALA A 391 18.69 -0.83 10.20
CA ALA A 391 18.72 -1.86 9.17
C ALA A 391 18.64 -3.28 9.80
N PRO A 392 18.34 -4.33 9.01
CA PRO A 392 18.37 -5.71 9.50
C PRO A 392 19.63 -6.05 10.30
N ALA A 393 19.45 -6.74 11.43
CA ALA A 393 20.54 -7.04 12.35
C ALA A 393 21.42 -8.22 11.90
N ASN A 394 20.89 -9.07 11.01
CA ASN A 394 21.55 -10.31 10.60
C ASN A 394 21.16 -10.73 9.18
N ALA A 395 21.80 -11.79 8.68
CA ALA A 395 21.59 -12.30 7.32
C ALA A 395 20.17 -12.85 7.09
N ILE A 396 19.50 -13.37 8.12
CA ILE A 396 18.14 -13.89 8.04
C ILE A 396 17.16 -12.73 7.85
N GLU A 397 17.22 -11.71 8.71
CA GLU A 397 16.41 -10.50 8.55
C GLU A 397 16.70 -9.78 7.23
N SER A 398 17.96 -9.78 6.79
CA SER A 398 18.34 -9.21 5.49
C SER A 398 17.69 -9.97 4.33
N SER A 399 17.62 -11.30 4.42
CA SER A 399 16.94 -12.15 3.43
C SER A 399 15.43 -11.88 3.41
N VAL A 400 14.79 -11.82 4.58
CA VAL A 400 13.37 -11.47 4.70
C VAL A 400 13.09 -10.08 4.12
N GLN A 401 13.91 -9.07 4.41
CA GLN A 401 13.72 -7.72 3.88
C GLN A 401 13.86 -7.68 2.35
N ARG A 402 14.83 -8.40 1.77
CA ARG A 402 14.95 -8.51 0.30
C ARG A 402 13.76 -9.25 -0.31
N GLY A 403 13.30 -10.33 0.32
CA GLY A 403 12.12 -11.06 -0.15
C GLY A 403 10.88 -10.18 -0.17
N LYS A 404 10.69 -9.43 0.91
CA LYS A 404 9.63 -8.43 1.04
C LYS A 404 9.73 -7.32 -0.01
N ARG A 405 10.96 -6.87 -0.33
CA ARG A 405 11.18 -5.93 -1.43
C ARG A 405 10.62 -6.49 -2.73
N PHE A 406 11.03 -7.70 -3.10
CA PHE A 406 10.59 -8.33 -4.33
C PHE A 406 9.08 -8.57 -4.35
N TYR A 407 8.51 -8.95 -3.21
CA TYR A 407 7.09 -9.22 -3.07
C TYR A 407 6.22 -7.98 -3.34
N PHE A 408 6.62 -6.82 -2.81
CA PHE A 408 5.83 -5.59 -2.89
C PHE A 408 6.32 -4.60 -3.95
N THR A 409 7.34 -4.92 -4.74
CA THR A 409 7.80 -4.06 -5.83
C THR A 409 7.21 -4.50 -7.17
N GLY A 410 6.84 -3.52 -7.97
CA GLY A 410 6.60 -3.71 -9.40
C GLY A 410 7.71 -3.11 -10.25
N ARG A 411 8.90 -2.80 -9.69
CA ARG A 411 9.99 -2.14 -10.43
C ARG A 411 11.10 -3.10 -10.83
N GLY A 412 11.98 -2.61 -11.71
CA GLY A 412 13.23 -3.27 -12.07
C GLY A 412 13.03 -4.66 -12.70
N ARG A 413 13.68 -5.70 -12.17
CA ARG A 413 13.56 -7.07 -12.71
C ARG A 413 12.12 -7.57 -12.78
N TRP A 414 11.22 -7.06 -11.95
CA TRP A 414 9.82 -7.50 -11.91
C TRP A 414 8.96 -6.92 -13.02
N SER A 415 9.18 -5.65 -13.33
CA SER A 415 8.55 -4.95 -14.45
C SER A 415 9.49 -3.82 -14.87
N ALA A 416 9.89 -3.82 -16.14
CA ALA A 416 10.81 -2.84 -16.69
C ALA A 416 10.22 -2.24 -17.96
N ALA A 417 10.34 -0.92 -18.10
CA ALA A 417 9.80 -0.20 -19.25
C ALA A 417 10.39 -0.67 -20.59
N GLN A 418 11.67 -1.07 -20.59
CA GLN A 418 12.38 -1.55 -21.78
C GLN A 418 11.76 -2.86 -22.34
N GLN A 419 11.26 -3.73 -21.47
CA GLN A 419 10.72 -5.05 -21.79
C GLN A 419 9.23 -4.95 -22.12
N ASN A 420 8.52 -4.01 -21.50
CA ASN A 420 7.10 -3.75 -21.74
C ASN A 420 6.80 -2.84 -22.95
N GLY A 421 7.84 -2.36 -23.63
CA GLY A 421 7.73 -1.52 -24.84
C GLY A 421 7.01 -0.18 -24.59
N ALA A 422 6.52 0.45 -25.65
CA ALA A 422 5.90 1.78 -25.59
C ALA A 422 4.59 1.82 -24.75
N LYS A 423 3.91 0.68 -24.61
CA LYS A 423 2.73 0.54 -23.73
C LYS A 423 3.11 0.37 -22.26
N GLY A 424 4.37 0.05 -21.98
CA GLY A 424 4.88 -0.35 -20.68
C GLY A 424 5.05 0.77 -19.65
N GLY A 425 5.67 0.38 -18.55
CA GLY A 425 5.96 1.19 -17.38
C GLY A 425 6.46 0.25 -16.29
N GLU A 426 6.82 0.79 -15.14
CA GLU A 426 7.16 0.01 -13.96
C GLU A 426 6.09 0.23 -12.89
N GLY A 427 5.92 -0.71 -11.97
CA GLY A 427 5.06 -0.55 -10.80
C GLY A 427 3.60 -0.89 -11.00
N TRP A 428 3.20 -1.49 -12.14
CA TRP A 428 1.77 -1.73 -12.41
C TRP A 428 1.11 -2.63 -11.36
N SER A 429 1.78 -3.71 -11.01
CA SER A 429 1.36 -4.63 -9.96
C SER A 429 2.60 -5.24 -9.30
N SER A 430 2.43 -5.70 -8.07
CA SER A 430 3.36 -6.57 -7.35
C SER A 430 2.62 -7.84 -6.90
N CYS A 431 3.31 -8.76 -6.22
CA CYS A 431 2.59 -9.86 -5.55
C CYS A 431 1.62 -9.30 -4.50
N GLY A 432 2.00 -8.22 -3.82
CA GLY A 432 1.17 -7.51 -2.85
C GLY A 432 -0.13 -6.93 -3.41
N SER A 433 -0.21 -6.66 -4.72
CA SER A 433 -1.41 -6.13 -5.34
C SER A 433 -2.60 -7.08 -5.25
N CYS A 434 -2.37 -8.39 -5.30
CA CYS A 434 -3.41 -9.41 -5.11
C CYS A 434 -3.30 -10.07 -3.72
N HIS A 435 -2.16 -9.91 -3.05
CA HIS A 435 -1.92 -10.47 -1.73
C HIS A 435 -1.59 -9.37 -0.71
N PRO A 436 -2.58 -8.54 -0.32
CA PRO A 436 -2.37 -7.51 0.68
C PRO A 436 -1.88 -8.14 1.99
N ASP A 437 -0.74 -7.67 2.49
CA ASP A 437 -0.06 -8.20 3.68
C ASP A 437 0.28 -9.70 3.61
N GLY A 438 0.33 -10.27 2.40
CA GLY A 438 0.54 -11.71 2.20
C GLY A 438 -0.73 -12.56 2.24
N LEU A 439 -1.91 -11.93 2.39
CA LEU A 439 -3.20 -12.61 2.48
C LEU A 439 -3.90 -12.67 1.12
N THR A 440 -5.21 -12.78 1.08
CA THR A 440 -6.01 -12.80 -0.16
C THR A 440 -6.69 -11.45 -0.40
N ASP A 441 -6.77 -11.03 -1.67
CA ASP A 441 -7.65 -9.94 -2.11
C ASP A 441 -9.12 -10.36 -2.30
N ASN A 442 -9.43 -11.65 -2.10
CA ASN A 442 -10.76 -12.26 -2.22
C ASN A 442 -11.38 -12.18 -3.63
N ILE A 443 -10.58 -11.91 -4.67
CA ILE A 443 -11.01 -11.85 -6.08
C ILE A 443 -10.86 -13.21 -6.75
N THR A 444 -11.88 -13.61 -7.51
CA THR A 444 -11.78 -14.75 -8.43
C THR A 444 -11.34 -14.28 -9.81
N TRP A 445 -10.16 -14.71 -10.24
CA TRP A 445 -9.54 -14.37 -11.51
C TRP A 445 -9.85 -15.43 -12.57
N VAL A 446 -10.03 -15.01 -13.83
CA VAL A 446 -10.26 -15.94 -14.96
C VAL A 446 -8.94 -16.35 -15.60
N PHE A 447 -8.67 -17.66 -15.59
CA PHE A 447 -7.54 -18.27 -16.31
C PHE A 447 -8.01 -19.16 -17.44
N GLY A 448 -7.10 -19.53 -18.35
CA GLY A 448 -7.39 -20.53 -19.39
C GLY A 448 -7.82 -21.90 -18.82
N SER A 449 -7.40 -22.20 -17.59
CA SER A 449 -7.77 -23.38 -16.79
C SER A 449 -9.04 -23.20 -15.94
N GLY A 450 -9.73 -22.06 -16.09
CA GLY A 450 -10.95 -21.71 -15.37
C GLY A 450 -10.74 -20.74 -14.19
N PRO A 451 -11.83 -20.25 -13.58
CA PRO A 451 -11.77 -19.25 -12.51
C PRO A 451 -11.13 -19.77 -11.22
N ARG A 452 -10.34 -18.94 -10.54
CA ARG A 452 -9.71 -19.26 -9.25
C ARG A 452 -9.65 -18.03 -8.36
N GLN A 453 -10.00 -18.21 -7.10
CA GLN A 453 -9.85 -17.16 -6.10
C GLN A 453 -8.40 -17.05 -5.66
N THR A 454 -7.89 -15.83 -5.52
CA THR A 454 -6.59 -15.60 -4.89
C THR A 454 -6.55 -16.28 -3.53
N THR A 455 -5.53 -17.10 -3.27
CA THR A 455 -5.37 -17.81 -2.00
C THR A 455 -4.57 -16.97 -1.00
N SER A 456 -4.84 -17.14 0.28
CA SER A 456 -4.00 -16.56 1.33
C SER A 456 -2.68 -17.32 1.45
N GLN A 457 -1.57 -16.62 1.70
CA GLN A 457 -0.25 -17.26 1.76
C GLN A 457 0.18 -17.65 3.18
N ASP A 458 -0.50 -17.14 4.22
CA ASP A 458 -0.27 -17.49 5.63
C ASP A 458 -0.48 -18.99 5.91
N GLY A 459 -1.36 -19.65 5.17
CA GLY A 459 -1.57 -21.10 5.23
C GLY A 459 -0.56 -21.94 4.43
N SER A 460 0.38 -21.32 3.71
CA SER A 460 1.36 -22.03 2.86
C SER A 460 2.44 -22.74 3.68
N PHE A 461 2.67 -22.28 4.92
CA PHE A 461 3.65 -22.84 5.83
C PHE A 461 3.00 -23.26 7.15
N SER A 462 3.40 -24.43 7.68
CA SER A 462 3.06 -24.83 9.04
C SER A 462 3.63 -23.82 10.04
N HIS A 463 2.84 -23.37 11.01
CA HIS A 463 3.29 -22.52 12.11
C HIS A 463 3.64 -23.38 13.34
N GLY A 464 4.75 -23.07 14.02
CA GLY A 464 5.16 -23.74 15.28
C GLY A 464 6.52 -24.45 15.24
N ALA A 465 6.91 -25.05 16.37
CA ALA A 465 8.19 -25.75 16.51
C ALA A 465 8.27 -26.99 15.62
N GLY A 466 9.29 -27.08 14.75
CA GLY A 466 9.43 -28.17 13.78
C GLY A 466 8.68 -27.96 12.46
N ALA A 467 8.20 -26.73 12.21
CA ALA A 467 7.60 -26.33 10.95
C ALA A 467 8.51 -26.63 9.74
N GLN A 468 8.16 -27.63 8.95
CA GLN A 468 8.94 -28.14 7.81
C GLN A 468 8.05 -28.56 6.61
N LYS A 469 6.76 -28.20 6.60
CA LYS A 469 5.84 -28.45 5.46
C LYS A 469 5.05 -27.16 5.27
N GLN A 470 5.04 -26.44 4.14
CA GLN A 470 4.71 -26.86 2.78
C GLN A 470 5.07 -25.75 1.75
N ARG A 471 4.48 -25.80 0.53
CA ARG A 471 4.85 -25.12 -0.74
C ARG A 471 4.25 -23.71 -0.86
N ILE A 472 4.92 -22.80 -1.56
CA ILE A 472 4.28 -21.56 -2.03
C ILE A 472 3.25 -21.93 -3.10
N PHE A 473 2.00 -21.53 -2.89
CA PHE A 473 0.95 -21.65 -3.90
C PHE A 473 0.95 -20.44 -4.83
N ASN A 474 1.02 -20.70 -6.13
CA ASN A 474 0.83 -19.66 -7.14
C ASN A 474 -0.57 -19.07 -6.99
N TRP A 475 -0.77 -17.78 -7.32
CA TRP A 475 -2.07 -17.09 -7.27
C TRP A 475 -3.19 -17.80 -8.06
N THR A 476 -2.85 -18.69 -9.01
CA THR A 476 -3.80 -19.56 -9.72
C THR A 476 -4.20 -20.82 -8.94
N GLY A 477 -3.48 -21.19 -7.89
CA GLY A 477 -3.63 -22.46 -7.16
C GLY A 477 -3.34 -23.72 -7.99
N ILE A 478 -2.79 -23.58 -9.20
CA ILE A 478 -2.54 -24.69 -10.15
C ILE A 478 -1.07 -25.07 -10.19
N PHE A 479 -0.18 -24.12 -9.90
CA PHE A 479 1.25 -24.35 -9.95
C PHE A 479 1.83 -24.30 -8.55
N ASP A 480 2.60 -25.32 -8.20
CA ASP A 480 3.24 -25.45 -6.90
C ASP A 480 4.77 -25.48 -7.01
N GLU A 481 5.29 -25.19 -8.21
CA GLU A 481 6.70 -25.02 -8.50
C GLU A 481 7.07 -23.57 -8.83
N HIS A 482 8.23 -23.13 -8.31
CA HIS A 482 8.77 -21.78 -8.57
C HIS A 482 8.97 -21.49 -10.08
N HIS A 483 9.09 -22.50 -10.94
CA HIS A 483 9.19 -22.32 -12.40
C HIS A 483 7.98 -21.59 -13.00
N ASP A 484 6.79 -21.87 -12.50
CA ASP A 484 5.57 -21.26 -13.01
C ASP A 484 5.33 -19.89 -12.42
N PHE A 485 5.84 -19.63 -11.21
CA PHE A 485 5.94 -18.27 -10.68
C PHE A 485 6.88 -17.40 -11.51
N GLU A 486 8.05 -17.92 -11.87
CA GLU A 486 9.02 -17.22 -12.72
C GLU A 486 8.41 -16.93 -14.10
N ARG A 487 7.79 -17.92 -14.75
CA ARG A 487 7.09 -17.71 -16.03
C ARG A 487 5.97 -16.68 -15.90
N ASN A 488 5.10 -16.83 -14.91
CA ASN A 488 4.00 -15.89 -14.70
C ASN A 488 4.49 -14.47 -14.42
N THR A 489 5.56 -14.31 -13.65
CA THR A 489 6.16 -13.00 -13.41
C THR A 489 6.65 -12.37 -14.72
N ARG A 490 7.37 -13.13 -15.54
CA ARG A 490 7.87 -12.66 -16.84
C ARG A 490 6.74 -12.35 -17.82
N ASP A 491 5.71 -13.19 -17.88
CA ASP A 491 4.65 -13.10 -18.89
C ASP A 491 3.53 -12.13 -18.50
N VAL A 492 3.23 -11.99 -17.20
CA VAL A 492 2.21 -11.06 -16.69
C VAL A 492 2.83 -9.71 -16.42
N SER A 493 3.85 -9.61 -15.56
CA SER A 493 4.44 -8.32 -15.17
C SER A 493 5.43 -7.77 -16.22
N GLY A 494 5.91 -8.64 -17.12
CA GLY A 494 6.72 -8.25 -18.26
C GLY A 494 8.17 -7.90 -17.95
N GLY A 495 8.67 -8.30 -16.78
CA GLY A 495 10.06 -8.10 -16.36
C GLY A 495 11.03 -9.20 -16.79
N LEU A 496 12.26 -9.13 -16.27
CA LEU A 496 13.28 -10.17 -16.43
C LEU A 496 13.02 -11.40 -15.54
N GLY A 497 12.28 -11.24 -14.44
CA GLY A 497 12.10 -12.27 -13.41
C GLY A 497 13.31 -12.40 -12.49
N ALA A 498 13.32 -13.40 -11.60
CA ALA A 498 14.37 -13.58 -10.61
C ALA A 498 15.66 -14.21 -11.18
N ILE A 499 15.59 -14.87 -12.34
CA ILE A 499 16.71 -15.68 -12.86
C ILE A 499 17.30 -15.05 -14.10
N THR A 500 18.37 -14.30 -13.88
CA THR A 500 19.05 -13.53 -14.90
C THR A 500 20.54 -13.87 -14.99
N SER A 501 21.11 -13.54 -16.15
CA SER A 501 22.54 -13.63 -16.41
C SER A 501 23.02 -12.33 -17.02
N ALA A 502 24.31 -12.03 -16.88
CA ALA A 502 24.95 -10.85 -17.44
C ALA A 502 26.31 -11.23 -18.03
N PRO A 503 26.95 -10.38 -18.85
CA PRO A 503 28.28 -10.66 -19.39
C PRO A 503 29.36 -10.86 -18.31
N THR A 504 29.25 -10.12 -17.21
CA THR A 504 30.15 -10.22 -16.06
C THR A 504 29.38 -10.07 -14.75
N LEU A 505 29.96 -10.53 -13.63
CA LEU A 505 29.38 -10.34 -12.30
C LEU A 505 29.19 -8.85 -11.94
N ALA A 506 30.04 -7.96 -12.46
CA ALA A 506 29.94 -6.52 -12.21
C ALA A 506 28.74 -5.89 -12.92
N ASP A 507 28.22 -6.55 -13.95
CA ASP A 507 27.04 -6.10 -14.70
C ASP A 507 25.72 -6.55 -14.05
N CYS A 508 25.78 -7.41 -13.02
CA CYS A 508 24.59 -7.81 -12.30
C CYS A 508 23.95 -6.65 -11.53
N ASN A 509 22.62 -6.62 -11.50
CA ASN A 509 21.73 -5.51 -11.11
C ASN A 509 21.75 -4.28 -12.03
N GLN A 510 22.43 -4.34 -13.18
CA GLN A 510 22.30 -3.35 -14.25
C GLN A 510 21.30 -3.90 -15.28
N LEU A 511 20.05 -3.42 -15.20
CA LEU A 511 18.92 -4.01 -15.95
C LEU A 511 19.10 -4.00 -17.47
N ASP A 512 19.87 -3.05 -18.00
CA ASP A 512 20.23 -2.94 -19.42
C ASP A 512 21.27 -3.97 -19.87
N LYS A 513 21.96 -4.62 -18.93
CA LYS A 513 22.98 -5.65 -19.17
C LYS A 513 22.58 -7.04 -18.70
N GLU A 514 21.50 -7.14 -17.94
CA GLU A 514 20.92 -8.42 -17.55
C GLU A 514 20.01 -8.98 -18.64
N THR A 515 20.01 -10.31 -18.75
CA THR A 515 19.18 -11.07 -19.69
C THR A 515 18.48 -12.20 -18.95
N GLN A 516 17.27 -12.56 -19.41
CA GLN A 516 16.55 -13.70 -18.85
C GLN A 516 17.32 -15.00 -19.12
N VAL A 517 17.49 -15.83 -18.09
CA VAL A 517 17.95 -17.20 -18.32
C VAL A 517 16.81 -18.00 -18.93
N ALA A 518 17.12 -18.74 -20.01
CA ALA A 518 16.15 -19.59 -20.67
C ALA A 518 15.72 -20.72 -19.73
N LEU A 519 14.44 -20.72 -19.36
CA LEU A 519 13.78 -21.87 -18.75
C LEU A 519 13.48 -22.82 -19.91
N ALA A 520 14.15 -23.97 -20.01
CA ALA A 520 14.09 -24.86 -21.18
C ALA A 520 12.67 -25.03 -21.76
N GLN A 521 12.52 -24.87 -23.08
CA GLN A 521 11.20 -24.91 -23.75
C GLN A 521 10.59 -26.32 -23.79
N ALA A 522 9.26 -26.36 -23.74
CA ALA A 522 8.44 -27.50 -24.13
C ALA A 522 8.86 -27.98 -25.53
N GLY A 523 9.47 -29.17 -25.60
CA GLY A 523 10.04 -29.74 -26.83
C GLY A 523 11.34 -30.50 -26.62
N ALA A 524 12.02 -30.35 -25.48
CA ALA A 524 13.07 -31.28 -25.07
C ALA A 524 12.46 -32.66 -24.84
N ALA A 525 13.06 -33.68 -25.46
CA ALA A 525 12.55 -35.05 -25.50
C ALA A 525 12.06 -35.55 -24.13
N ILE A 526 10.90 -36.22 -24.16
CA ILE A 526 10.24 -36.88 -23.05
C ILE A 526 11.26 -37.77 -22.32
N GLY A 527 11.82 -37.32 -21.19
CA GLY A 527 12.77 -38.11 -20.40
C GLY A 527 13.83 -37.35 -19.61
N GLY A 528 14.05 -36.05 -19.86
CA GLY A 528 14.91 -35.23 -19.01
C GLY A 528 14.13 -34.59 -17.86
N LEU A 529 14.37 -35.01 -16.61
CA LEU A 529 13.90 -34.24 -15.45
C LEU A 529 14.45 -32.81 -15.55
N GLN A 530 13.56 -31.82 -15.48
CA GLN A 530 13.91 -30.41 -15.43
C GLN A 530 14.87 -30.19 -14.24
N LYS A 531 15.93 -29.37 -14.40
CA LYS A 531 16.66 -28.89 -13.21
C LYS A 531 15.65 -28.12 -12.33
N PRO A 532 15.57 -28.38 -11.02
CA PRO A 532 14.84 -27.52 -10.09
C PRO A 532 15.24 -26.05 -10.27
N LEU A 533 14.31 -25.12 -10.12
CA LEU A 533 14.57 -23.69 -10.28
C LEU A 533 15.74 -23.23 -9.39
N LYS A 534 15.81 -23.81 -8.20
CA LYS A 534 16.92 -23.63 -7.27
C LYS A 534 18.26 -24.00 -7.88
N GLU A 535 18.36 -25.17 -8.51
CA GLU A 535 19.59 -25.58 -9.19
C GLU A 535 19.94 -24.68 -10.37
N LEU A 536 18.93 -24.15 -11.08
CA LEU A 536 19.16 -23.20 -12.17
C LEU A 536 19.65 -21.83 -11.66
N ALA A 537 19.03 -21.31 -10.60
CA ALA A 537 19.42 -20.05 -9.96
C ALA A 537 20.81 -20.13 -9.32
N ASP A 538 21.16 -21.29 -8.77
CA ASP A 538 22.47 -21.57 -8.17
C ASP A 538 23.54 -21.96 -9.24
N ASP A 539 23.17 -22.17 -10.51
CA ASP A 539 24.09 -22.52 -11.61
C ASP A 539 24.78 -21.26 -12.16
N GLY A 540 25.93 -20.92 -11.61
CA GLY A 540 26.75 -19.77 -12.04
C GLY A 540 27.27 -19.83 -13.48
N THR A 541 27.06 -20.92 -14.22
CA THR A 541 27.34 -20.97 -15.67
C THR A 541 26.17 -20.51 -16.52
N GLN A 542 24.93 -20.60 -16.00
CA GLN A 542 23.70 -20.22 -16.70
C GLN A 542 23.11 -18.93 -16.15
N ALA A 543 22.99 -18.81 -14.83
CA ALA A 543 22.53 -17.64 -14.10
C ALA A 543 23.73 -16.98 -13.42
N LEU A 544 24.59 -16.31 -14.20
CA LEU A 544 25.84 -15.73 -13.68
C LEU A 544 25.59 -14.80 -12.48
N CYS A 545 24.45 -14.12 -12.44
CA CYS A 545 24.12 -13.19 -11.37
C CYS A 545 23.72 -13.86 -10.04
N GLY A 546 23.39 -15.16 -10.04
CA GLY A 546 23.19 -15.94 -8.80
C GLY A 546 22.20 -15.33 -7.80
N HIS A 547 21.18 -14.61 -8.30
CA HIS A 547 20.18 -13.96 -7.46
C HIS A 547 19.39 -15.00 -6.65
N LYS A 548 19.11 -14.67 -5.39
CA LYS A 548 18.37 -15.56 -4.46
C LYS A 548 16.95 -15.05 -4.21
N ASP A 549 16.35 -14.36 -5.17
CA ASP A 549 15.09 -13.64 -4.97
C ASP A 549 13.96 -14.58 -4.53
N TRP A 550 13.88 -15.80 -5.10
CA TRP A 550 12.89 -16.79 -4.67
C TRP A 550 13.17 -17.34 -3.26
N ASP A 551 14.43 -17.64 -2.90
CA ASP A 551 14.78 -18.04 -1.52
C ASP A 551 14.47 -16.91 -0.52
N ASP A 552 14.71 -15.66 -0.91
CA ASP A 552 14.40 -14.47 -0.12
C ASP A 552 12.86 -14.30 0.03
N ILE A 553 12.08 -14.44 -1.04
CA ILE A 553 10.61 -14.42 -1.02
C ILE A 553 10.07 -15.54 -0.12
N ASP A 554 10.56 -16.77 -0.25
CA ASP A 554 10.21 -17.90 0.64
C ASP A 554 10.43 -17.52 2.11
N ASN A 555 11.56 -16.89 2.41
CA ASN A 555 11.88 -16.48 3.77
C ASN A 555 10.94 -15.38 4.26
N PHE A 556 10.52 -14.45 3.40
CA PHE A 556 9.48 -13.48 3.74
C PHE A 556 8.12 -14.13 3.97
N VAL A 557 7.66 -15.04 3.10
CA VAL A 557 6.33 -15.65 3.21
C VAL A 557 6.20 -16.47 4.50
N LYS A 558 7.28 -17.08 4.99
CA LYS A 558 7.33 -17.74 6.32
C LYS A 558 7.09 -16.79 7.50
N THR A 559 7.21 -15.49 7.31
CA THR A 559 6.97 -14.47 8.35
C THR A 559 5.57 -13.88 8.31
N ILE A 560 4.75 -14.21 7.30
CA ILE A 560 3.37 -13.75 7.22
C ILE A 560 2.61 -14.34 8.42
N ALA A 561 2.10 -13.45 9.27
CA ALA A 561 1.31 -13.85 10.41
C ALA A 561 -0.06 -14.38 9.94
N PRO A 562 -0.55 -15.48 10.53
CA PRO A 562 -1.92 -15.89 10.30
C PRO A 562 -2.89 -14.87 10.90
N VAL A 563 -4.07 -14.75 10.29
CA VAL A 563 -5.14 -13.92 10.86
C VAL A 563 -5.50 -14.46 12.25
N LYS A 564 -5.45 -13.60 13.25
CA LYS A 564 -5.89 -13.96 14.61
C LYS A 564 -7.40 -14.17 14.60
N ALA A 565 -7.82 -15.42 14.77
CA ALA A 565 -9.21 -15.85 14.84
C ALA A 565 -9.91 -15.41 16.12
#